data_AF-A0A2P6NW19-F1
#
_entry.id   AF-A0A2P6NW19-F1
#
_cell.length_a   1.000
_cell.length_b   1.000
_cell.length_c   1.000
_cell.angle_alpha   90.00
_cell.angle_beta   90.00
_cell.angle_gamma   90.00
#
_symmetry.space_group_name_H-M   'P 1'
#
loop_
_entity.id
_entity.type
_entity.pdbx_description
1 polymer ?
#
loop_
_entity_poly.entity_id
_entity_poly.type
_entity_poly.pdbx_seq_one_letter_code
_entity_poly.pdbx_strand_id
1 'polypeptide(L)'
;MEFNRGIRALTTACRGTFNNKVQSRSISAYHAHRQVTKRVTLLPGDGIGSEIADSVVGVFQAAEVPIEFERFDYKGGELGDNSPKYREVLSSLARNGLGLKGSFFTPLGAGFVSRNVQLRKDLDLFANVVPIKNYRGINTRHSNTKVDLVIVRENMQGEYSGHEQEVDPGVVQSLKIVSEYSSRRIVEYAFQIAQSEGRKRVTCVHKANIQKATDGLFLRTFRSVAEKYPSIEAKDMIIDNCCMQLVMHPSQFDVMVTSNLYGNIIANVAGGLVGGPGIIPGANIGAGIAIFEPGLRHSAQDIAGQDKANPTAMLLSGAEMLKYLDLNDHATRIEKAVQDVVADGKHLTRDVGGSGSTRRFTEAVIEKLTN
;
A
#
# COMPACT_ATOMS: atom_id res chain seq x y z
N MET A 1 25.81 21.53 -63.29
CA MET A 1 25.52 22.92 -63.72
C MET A 1 24.33 23.36 -62.87
N GLU A 2 24.37 24.27 -61.91
CA GLU A 2 25.25 25.40 -61.56
C GLU A 2 25.34 25.45 -60.01
N PHE A 3 26.53 25.54 -59.40
CA PHE A 3 27.18 26.77 -58.90
C PHE A 3 26.33 27.54 -57.84
N ASN A 4 26.45 27.29 -56.54
CA ASN A 4 27.56 27.66 -55.64
C ASN A 4 27.78 29.19 -55.50
N ARG A 5 26.95 29.86 -54.68
CA ARG A 5 27.21 31.18 -54.06
C ARG A 5 26.43 31.29 -52.75
N GLY A 6 27.12 31.27 -51.62
CA GLY A 6 26.47 31.50 -50.33
C GLY A 6 27.25 31.18 -49.06
N ILE A 7 28.58 31.20 -49.07
CA ILE A 7 29.40 31.22 -47.84
C ILE A 7 30.48 32.28 -48.02
N ARG A 8 30.46 33.32 -47.17
CA ARG A 8 31.58 34.18 -46.70
C ARG A 8 31.12 35.63 -46.48
N ALA A 9 30.52 35.88 -45.33
CA ALA A 9 30.58 37.16 -44.64
C ALA A 9 29.99 36.95 -43.25
N LEU A 10 30.86 36.73 -42.25
CA LEU A 10 30.68 36.95 -40.80
C LEU A 10 31.69 36.07 -40.03
N THR A 11 32.97 36.29 -40.32
CA THR A 11 34.06 35.91 -39.44
C THR A 11 35.12 36.98 -39.61
N THR A 12 35.62 37.52 -38.49
CA THR A 12 36.71 38.50 -38.36
C THR A 12 36.27 39.97 -38.22
N ALA A 13 35.86 40.37 -37.00
CA ALA A 13 36.19 41.68 -36.43
C ALA A 13 35.83 41.68 -34.93
N CYS A 14 36.86 41.53 -34.08
CA CYS A 14 37.02 42.09 -32.72
C CYS A 14 37.96 41.20 -31.90
N ARG A 15 39.26 41.36 -32.15
CA ARG A 15 40.31 41.09 -31.16
C ARG A 15 40.71 42.45 -30.57
N GLY A 16 40.52 42.60 -29.27
CA GLY A 16 41.02 43.70 -28.46
C GLY A 16 41.30 43.17 -27.05
N THR A 17 42.57 43.23 -26.67
CA THR A 17 43.22 42.73 -25.45
C THR A 17 42.78 43.44 -24.17
N PHE A 18 42.73 42.75 -23.01
CA PHE A 18 43.34 43.20 -21.74
C PHE A 18 43.32 42.07 -20.69
N ASN A 19 44.25 42.18 -19.74
CA ASN A 19 44.90 41.10 -19.00
C ASN A 19 44.51 41.07 -17.50
N ASN A 20 44.64 39.89 -16.88
CA ASN A 20 44.87 39.58 -15.44
C ASN A 20 43.80 39.71 -14.33
N LYS A 21 43.63 38.56 -13.65
CA LYS A 21 43.47 38.32 -12.18
C LYS A 21 42.25 38.92 -11.46
N VAL A 22 41.24 38.09 -11.18
CA VAL A 22 40.57 38.02 -9.86
C VAL A 22 40.16 36.57 -9.54
N GLN A 23 40.83 36.04 -8.51
CA GLN A 23 40.43 35.04 -7.51
C GLN A 23 39.47 33.89 -7.86
N SER A 24 40.06 32.69 -7.79
CA SER A 24 39.44 31.47 -7.28
C SER A 24 38.63 31.72 -5.99
N ARG A 25 37.31 31.81 -6.10
CA ARG A 25 36.39 31.59 -5.00
C ARG A 25 35.35 30.55 -5.42
N SER A 26 35.61 29.32 -4.97
CA SER A 26 34.64 28.26 -4.66
C SER A 26 33.45 28.08 -5.62
N ILE A 27 33.64 27.23 -6.64
CA ILE A 27 32.54 26.53 -7.33
C ILE A 27 31.90 25.44 -6.41
N SER A 28 32.41 25.26 -5.19
CA SER A 28 31.95 24.26 -4.22
C SER A 28 30.71 24.65 -3.40
N ALA A 29 30.05 25.79 -3.67
CA ALA A 29 28.97 26.30 -2.80
C ALA A 29 27.56 26.37 -3.44
N TYR A 30 27.37 25.90 -4.68
CA TYR A 30 26.09 26.02 -5.40
C TYR A 30 25.39 24.68 -5.72
N HIS A 31 25.93 23.55 -5.27
CA HIS A 31 25.26 22.23 -5.31
C HIS A 31 24.87 21.77 -3.90
N ALA A 32 24.28 22.68 -3.10
CA ALA A 32 23.44 22.22 -2.01
C ALA A 32 22.23 21.53 -2.65
N HIS A 33 22.23 20.20 -2.71
CA HIS A 33 21.04 19.40 -2.97
C HIS A 33 19.93 19.89 -2.01
N ARG A 34 19.05 20.77 -2.48
CA ARG A 34 17.74 20.93 -1.86
C ARG A 34 17.06 19.58 -2.06
N GLN A 35 17.14 18.70 -1.06
CA GLN A 35 16.22 17.58 -0.96
C GLN A 35 14.82 18.20 -1.07
N VAL A 36 14.13 17.93 -2.18
CA VAL A 36 12.78 18.42 -2.38
C VAL A 36 11.91 17.62 -1.43
N THR A 37 11.57 18.20 -0.29
CA THR A 37 10.65 17.61 0.67
C THR A 37 9.33 17.31 -0.03
N LYS A 38 8.91 16.04 -0.02
CA LYS A 38 7.65 15.61 -0.61
C LYS A 38 6.54 15.78 0.42
N ARG A 39 5.41 16.37 0.00
CA ARG A 39 4.21 16.42 0.83
C ARG A 39 3.40 15.14 0.70
N VAL A 40 2.92 14.63 1.83
CA VAL A 40 2.11 13.40 1.91
C VAL A 40 0.86 13.69 2.72
N THR A 41 -0.31 13.33 2.21
CA THR A 41 -1.56 13.49 2.95
C THR A 41 -1.63 12.47 4.09
N LEU A 42 -1.72 12.91 5.34
CA LEU A 42 -1.85 12.04 6.50
C LEU A 42 -3.30 12.04 6.98
N LEU A 43 -3.93 10.86 6.98
CA LEU A 43 -5.30 10.62 7.44
C LEU A 43 -5.26 9.66 8.62
N PRO A 44 -5.19 10.12 9.88
CA PRO A 44 -5.11 9.21 11.01
C PRO A 44 -6.28 8.21 11.07
N GLY A 45 -7.49 8.61 10.66
CA GLY A 45 -8.66 7.73 10.66
C GLY A 45 -9.27 7.53 12.04
N ASP A 46 -10.05 6.48 12.20
CA ASP A 46 -10.85 6.17 13.39
C ASP A 46 -10.12 5.27 14.39
N GLY A 47 -10.64 5.21 15.62
CA GLY A 47 -10.14 4.33 16.68
C GLY A 47 -8.66 4.60 17.01
N ILE A 48 -7.81 3.56 16.94
CA ILE A 48 -6.37 3.66 17.23
C ILE A 48 -5.57 4.52 16.23
N GLY A 49 -6.21 4.96 15.16
CA GLY A 49 -5.58 5.61 14.02
C GLY A 49 -4.68 6.80 14.36
N SER A 50 -5.09 7.64 15.33
CA SER A 50 -4.26 8.76 15.80
C SER A 50 -2.94 8.31 16.42
N GLU A 51 -2.98 7.34 17.34
CA GLU A 51 -1.79 6.89 18.08
C GLU A 51 -0.76 6.22 17.16
N ILE A 52 -1.22 5.39 16.22
CA ILE A 52 -0.33 4.72 15.26
C ILE A 52 0.19 5.69 14.20
N ALA A 53 -0.58 6.71 13.81
CA ALA A 53 -0.11 7.76 12.90
C ALA A 53 0.96 8.63 13.57
N ASP A 54 0.75 8.99 14.84
CA ASP A 54 1.73 9.77 15.61
C ASP A 54 3.04 8.99 15.81
N SER A 55 2.96 7.66 15.99
CA SER A 55 4.12 6.77 15.99
C SER A 55 4.92 6.86 14.69
N VAL A 56 4.25 6.82 13.51
CA VAL A 56 4.93 6.98 12.23
C VAL A 56 5.59 8.35 12.11
N VAL A 57 4.90 9.42 12.46
CA VAL A 57 5.45 10.79 12.41
C VAL A 57 6.72 10.90 13.25
N GLY A 58 6.70 10.38 14.49
CA GLY A 58 7.87 10.39 15.38
C GLY A 58 9.05 9.60 14.82
N VAL A 59 8.80 8.39 14.29
CA VAL A 59 9.84 7.56 13.67
C VAL A 59 10.41 8.20 12.41
N PHE A 60 9.56 8.79 11.56
CA PHE A 60 9.99 9.45 10.32
C PHE A 60 10.83 10.69 10.62
N GLN A 61 10.47 11.46 11.64
CA GLN A 61 11.25 12.60 12.11
C GLN A 61 12.63 12.15 12.63
N ALA A 62 12.68 11.10 13.46
CA ALA A 62 13.94 10.56 13.98
C ALA A 62 14.83 9.95 12.88
N ALA A 63 14.24 9.40 11.83
CA ALA A 63 14.93 8.87 10.66
C ALA A 63 15.31 9.94 9.62
N GLU A 64 15.00 11.21 9.88
CA GLU A 64 15.25 12.36 9.00
C GLU A 64 14.70 12.16 7.58
N VAL A 65 13.51 11.56 7.47
CA VAL A 65 12.85 11.30 6.19
C VAL A 65 12.48 12.64 5.53
N PRO A 66 12.76 12.85 4.23
CA PRO A 66 12.44 14.10 3.51
C PRO A 66 10.95 14.19 3.12
N ILE A 67 10.06 14.01 4.10
CA ILE A 67 8.60 14.06 3.95
C ILE A 67 8.00 15.09 4.90
N GLU A 68 7.04 15.85 4.39
CA GLU A 68 6.17 16.74 5.16
C GLU A 68 4.75 16.17 5.15
N PHE A 69 4.17 15.90 6.32
CA PHE A 69 2.80 15.40 6.41
C PHE A 69 1.76 16.53 6.42
N GLU A 70 0.86 16.55 5.43
CA GLU A 70 -0.35 17.38 5.43
C GLU A 70 -1.46 16.60 6.14
N ARG A 71 -1.65 16.84 7.44
CA ARG A 71 -2.56 16.06 8.29
C ARG A 71 -4.00 16.59 8.24
N PHE A 72 -4.95 15.68 8.03
CA PHE A 72 -6.39 15.95 8.17
C PHE A 72 -6.99 15.05 9.24
N ASP A 73 -7.68 15.64 10.22
CA ASP A 73 -8.44 14.89 11.21
C ASP A 73 -9.81 14.46 10.64
N TYR A 74 -9.83 13.57 9.65
CA TYR A 74 -11.06 13.07 9.02
C TYR A 74 -11.42 11.67 9.52
N LYS A 75 -12.70 11.48 9.88
CA LYS A 75 -13.26 10.22 10.42
C LYS A 75 -14.23 9.59 9.43
N GLY A 76 -14.20 8.26 9.31
CA GLY A 76 -15.00 7.51 8.34
C GLY A 76 -16.50 7.50 8.60
N GLY A 77 -16.91 7.71 9.85
CA GLY A 77 -18.31 7.76 10.27
C GLY A 77 -18.98 9.13 10.12
N GLU A 78 -18.27 10.17 9.67
CA GLU A 78 -18.87 11.50 9.46
C GLU A 78 -19.97 11.40 8.37
N LEU A 79 -21.23 11.59 8.79
CA LEU A 79 -22.41 11.55 7.92
C LEU A 79 -22.38 12.71 6.91
N GLY A 80 -22.69 12.38 5.66
CA GLY A 80 -22.84 13.33 4.56
C GLY A 80 -21.89 13.04 3.41
N ASP A 81 -22.43 12.56 2.29
CA ASP A 81 -21.69 12.50 1.04
C ASP A 81 -21.18 13.91 0.67
N ASN A 82 -19.91 14.02 0.31
CA ASN A 82 -19.30 15.29 -0.12
C ASN A 82 -19.27 16.41 0.93
N SER A 83 -19.04 16.07 2.21
CA SER A 83 -18.69 17.10 3.20
C SER A 83 -17.54 17.99 2.66
N PRO A 84 -17.52 19.30 2.95
CA PRO A 84 -16.44 20.19 2.51
C PRO A 84 -15.05 19.64 2.87
N LYS A 85 -14.95 19.00 4.04
CA LYS A 85 -13.76 18.34 4.56
C LYS A 85 -13.34 17.12 3.73
N TYR A 86 -14.29 16.30 3.27
CA TYR A 86 -13.98 15.18 2.36
C TYR A 86 -13.44 15.69 1.02
N ARG A 87 -14.03 16.75 0.46
CA ARG A 87 -13.52 17.39 -0.77
C ARG A 87 -12.13 17.98 -0.60
N GLU A 88 -11.82 18.51 0.57
CA GLU A 88 -10.48 18.98 0.93
C GLU A 88 -9.47 17.82 0.98
N VAL A 89 -9.85 16.70 1.60
CA VAL A 89 -9.03 15.46 1.62
C VAL A 89 -8.77 14.95 0.20
N LEU A 90 -9.79 14.85 -0.65
CA LEU A 90 -9.63 14.44 -2.05
C LEU A 90 -8.71 15.40 -2.81
N SER A 91 -8.85 16.71 -2.58
CA SER A 91 -8.00 17.72 -3.21
C SER A 91 -6.54 17.59 -2.76
N SER A 92 -6.30 17.33 -1.47
CA SER A 92 -4.96 17.08 -0.95
C SER A 92 -4.34 15.81 -1.57
N LEU A 93 -5.08 14.70 -1.59
CA LEU A 93 -4.62 13.44 -2.19
C LEU A 93 -4.32 13.58 -3.69
N ALA A 94 -5.17 14.30 -4.42
CA ALA A 94 -4.95 14.57 -5.85
C ALA A 94 -3.73 15.48 -6.10
N ARG A 95 -3.52 16.50 -5.26
CA ARG A 95 -2.34 17.39 -5.37
C ARG A 95 -1.04 16.68 -5.00
N ASN A 96 -1.05 15.89 -3.93
CA ASN A 96 0.15 15.26 -3.39
C ASN A 96 0.49 13.95 -4.11
N GLY A 97 -0.51 13.27 -4.69
CA GLY A 97 -0.37 11.95 -5.32
C GLY A 97 -0.10 10.81 -4.33
N LEU A 98 -0.06 11.11 -3.03
CA LEU A 98 0.35 10.16 -2.00
C LEU A 98 -0.39 10.41 -0.69
N GLY A 99 -0.85 9.33 -0.07
CA GLY A 99 -1.44 9.37 1.25
C GLY A 99 -0.93 8.26 2.17
N LEU A 100 -0.87 8.54 3.46
CA LEU A 100 -0.73 7.57 4.53
C LEU A 100 -1.99 7.65 5.41
N LYS A 101 -2.68 6.52 5.57
CA LYS A 101 -4.03 6.50 6.13
C LYS A 101 -4.20 5.39 7.17
N GLY A 102 -4.89 5.69 8.27
CA GLY A 102 -5.40 4.68 9.21
C GLY A 102 -6.81 4.19 8.84
N SER A 103 -7.35 3.25 9.59
CA SER A 103 -8.64 2.62 9.29
C SER A 103 -9.80 3.62 9.41
N PHE A 104 -10.69 3.65 8.41
CA PHE A 104 -11.98 4.33 8.55
C PHE A 104 -13.04 3.32 8.99
N PHE A 105 -13.73 3.60 10.10
CA PHE A 105 -14.82 2.76 10.58
C PHE A 105 -16.03 2.90 9.65
N THR A 106 -16.72 1.79 9.40
CA THR A 106 -17.99 1.77 8.66
C THR A 106 -19.06 1.21 9.59
N PRO A 107 -20.07 2.01 10.00
CA PRO A 107 -21.18 1.51 10.81
C PRO A 107 -21.91 0.35 10.13
N LEU A 108 -22.43 -0.57 10.94
CA LEU A 108 -23.33 -1.63 10.47
C LEU A 108 -24.75 -1.06 10.36
N GLY A 109 -25.45 -1.35 9.27
CA GLY A 109 -26.84 -0.94 9.06
C GLY A 109 -27.10 -0.33 7.68
N ALA A 110 -28.39 -0.19 7.33
CA ALA A 110 -28.81 0.39 6.05
C ALA A 110 -28.43 1.89 5.95
N GLY A 111 -28.10 2.34 4.74
CA GLY A 111 -27.91 3.77 4.41
C GLY A 111 -26.48 4.31 4.53
N PHE A 112 -25.49 3.52 4.97
CA PHE A 112 -24.10 3.96 5.06
C PHE A 112 -23.24 3.41 3.90
N VAL A 113 -22.74 4.29 3.05
CA VAL A 113 -21.68 3.93 2.08
C VAL A 113 -20.33 4.01 2.78
N SER A 114 -19.58 2.90 2.77
CA SER A 114 -18.24 2.83 3.36
C SER A 114 -17.31 3.89 2.75
N ARG A 115 -16.78 4.80 3.58
CA ARG A 115 -15.82 5.82 3.13
C ARG A 115 -14.53 5.21 2.57
N ASN A 116 -14.13 4.02 3.04
CA ASN A 116 -12.99 3.33 2.43
C ASN A 116 -13.26 2.94 0.97
N VAL A 117 -14.48 2.43 0.69
CA VAL A 117 -14.86 2.02 -0.67
C VAL A 117 -15.03 3.25 -1.56
N GLN A 118 -15.68 4.30 -1.04
CA GLN A 118 -15.87 5.55 -1.78
C GLN A 118 -14.52 6.19 -2.15
N LEU A 119 -13.60 6.33 -1.19
CA LEU A 119 -12.28 6.91 -1.45
C LEU A 119 -11.52 6.18 -2.56
N ARG A 120 -11.61 4.84 -2.59
CA ARG A 120 -10.98 4.04 -3.67
C ARG A 120 -11.63 4.30 -5.02
N LYS A 121 -12.97 4.38 -5.06
CA LYS A 121 -13.73 4.65 -6.27
C LYS A 121 -13.42 6.06 -6.82
N ASP A 122 -13.46 7.06 -5.95
CA ASP A 122 -13.23 8.48 -6.32
C ASP A 122 -11.82 8.74 -6.86
N LEU A 123 -10.84 7.95 -6.41
CA LEU A 123 -9.42 8.08 -6.77
C LEU A 123 -8.93 6.98 -7.72
N ASP A 124 -9.82 6.10 -8.21
CA ASP A 124 -9.51 4.91 -9.03
C ASP A 124 -8.33 4.07 -8.49
N LEU A 125 -8.31 3.81 -7.17
CA LEU A 125 -7.29 3.01 -6.48
C LEU A 125 -7.55 1.52 -6.68
N PHE A 126 -7.29 1.05 -7.90
CA PHE A 126 -7.75 -0.24 -8.40
C PHE A 126 -7.12 -1.48 -7.81
N ALA A 127 -5.89 -1.38 -7.29
CA ALA A 127 -5.18 -2.51 -6.71
C ALA A 127 -4.96 -2.31 -5.22
N ASN A 128 -5.39 -3.28 -4.41
CA ASN A 128 -4.99 -3.38 -3.01
C ASN A 128 -3.89 -4.43 -2.87
N VAL A 129 -2.72 -4.02 -2.42
CA VAL A 129 -1.53 -4.87 -2.27
C VAL A 129 -1.29 -5.11 -0.79
N VAL A 130 -1.19 -6.38 -0.40
CA VAL A 130 -1.00 -6.79 0.98
C VAL A 130 0.14 -7.82 1.06
N PRO A 131 1.37 -7.37 1.34
CA PRO A 131 2.49 -8.25 1.65
C PRO A 131 2.26 -8.96 2.99
N ILE A 132 2.47 -10.27 3.02
CA ILE A 132 2.29 -11.10 4.21
C ILE A 132 3.54 -11.95 4.39
N LYS A 133 4.24 -11.68 5.48
CA LYS A 133 5.43 -12.43 5.86
C LYS A 133 5.48 -12.69 7.36
N ASN A 134 6.11 -13.80 7.74
CA ASN A 134 6.41 -14.04 9.15
C ASN A 134 7.62 -13.21 9.59
N TYR A 135 7.55 -12.68 10.82
CA TYR A 135 8.63 -11.92 11.44
C TYR A 135 9.25 -12.72 12.57
N ARG A 136 10.58 -12.72 12.65
CA ARG A 136 11.30 -13.28 13.79
C ARG A 136 10.86 -12.56 15.06
N GLY A 137 10.56 -13.31 16.12
CA GLY A 137 10.07 -12.78 17.40
C GLY A 137 8.56 -12.92 17.59
N ILE A 138 7.79 -13.12 16.51
CA ILE A 138 6.36 -13.40 16.58
C ILE A 138 6.12 -14.90 16.46
N ASN A 139 5.58 -15.49 17.53
CA ASN A 139 5.32 -16.92 17.61
C ASN A 139 3.91 -17.23 17.07
N THR A 140 3.85 -18.04 16.01
CA THR A 140 2.61 -18.53 15.41
C THR A 140 2.73 -20.03 15.12
N ARG A 141 1.63 -20.65 14.67
CA ARG A 141 1.65 -22.05 14.22
C ARG A 141 2.62 -22.30 13.05
N HIS A 142 2.94 -21.26 12.28
CA HIS A 142 3.81 -21.33 11.10
C HIS A 142 5.19 -20.69 11.33
N SER A 143 5.65 -20.50 12.57
CA SER A 143 6.98 -19.92 12.84
C SER A 143 8.14 -20.68 12.19
N ASN A 144 8.00 -21.99 11.99
CA ASN A 144 9.01 -22.84 11.34
C ASN A 144 8.80 -23.00 9.82
N THR A 145 7.84 -22.27 9.25
CA THR A 145 7.55 -22.28 7.81
C THR A 145 7.82 -20.88 7.26
N LYS A 146 8.57 -20.78 6.15
CA LYS A 146 8.74 -19.47 5.48
C LYS A 146 7.40 -19.08 4.85
N VAL A 147 6.75 -18.09 5.42
CA VAL A 147 5.56 -17.44 4.83
C VAL A 147 6.03 -16.10 4.28
N ASP A 148 5.93 -15.94 2.97
CA ASP A 148 6.32 -14.73 2.24
C ASP A 148 5.53 -14.70 0.93
N LEU A 149 4.38 -14.04 0.98
CA LEU A 149 3.44 -13.95 -0.14
C LEU A 149 2.91 -12.52 -0.27
N VAL A 150 2.41 -12.17 -1.46
CA VAL A 150 1.77 -10.87 -1.71
C VAL A 150 0.39 -11.11 -2.29
N ILE A 151 -0.62 -10.53 -1.64
CA ILE A 151 -1.99 -10.58 -2.13
C ILE A 151 -2.28 -9.29 -2.89
N VAL A 152 -2.63 -9.44 -4.17
CA VAL A 152 -3.04 -8.38 -5.08
C VAL A 152 -4.55 -8.52 -5.32
N ARG A 153 -5.31 -7.70 -4.62
CA ARG A 153 -6.77 -7.71 -4.59
C ARG A 153 -7.33 -6.63 -5.53
N GLU A 154 -8.26 -7.02 -6.39
CA GLU A 154 -9.10 -6.09 -7.15
C GLU A 154 -9.94 -5.24 -6.19
N ASN A 155 -9.98 -3.92 -6.39
CA ASN A 155 -10.42 -2.99 -5.34
C ASN A 155 -11.62 -2.11 -5.71
N MET A 156 -12.20 -2.27 -6.90
CA MET A 156 -13.20 -1.33 -7.47
C MET A 156 -14.57 -1.96 -7.71
N GLN A 157 -14.63 -3.25 -8.03
CA GLN A 157 -15.86 -3.94 -8.41
C GLN A 157 -16.04 -5.24 -7.60
N GLY A 158 -16.72 -6.24 -8.17
CA GLY A 158 -17.07 -7.50 -7.51
C GLY A 158 -18.31 -7.38 -6.64
N GLU A 159 -18.31 -8.08 -5.53
CA GLU A 159 -19.37 -8.07 -4.52
C GLU A 159 -19.43 -6.72 -3.77
N TYR A 160 -18.38 -5.91 -3.86
CA TYR A 160 -18.27 -4.58 -3.24
C TYR A 160 -18.82 -3.47 -4.16
N SER A 161 -19.49 -3.85 -5.25
CA SER A 161 -20.20 -2.92 -6.13
C SER A 161 -21.25 -2.13 -5.35
N GLY A 162 -21.91 -2.76 -4.38
CA GLY A 162 -22.94 -2.17 -3.51
C GLY A 162 -24.33 -2.14 -4.13
N HIS A 163 -24.57 -2.92 -5.19
CA HIS A 163 -25.87 -3.01 -5.83
C HIS A 163 -26.72 -4.11 -5.19
N GLU A 164 -27.50 -3.71 -4.19
CA GLU A 164 -28.41 -4.58 -3.45
C GLU A 164 -29.84 -4.05 -3.56
N GLN A 165 -30.80 -4.96 -3.72
CA GLN A 165 -32.22 -4.63 -3.81
C GLN A 165 -33.08 -5.74 -3.23
N GLU A 166 -34.16 -5.38 -2.55
CA GLU A 166 -35.22 -6.33 -2.19
C GLU A 166 -36.18 -6.45 -3.37
N VAL A 167 -36.23 -7.63 -4.00
CA VAL A 167 -37.03 -7.87 -5.20
C VAL A 167 -38.44 -8.36 -4.89
N ASP A 168 -38.64 -8.90 -3.69
CA ASP A 168 -39.90 -9.35 -3.10
C ASP A 168 -39.73 -9.32 -1.56
N PRO A 169 -40.78 -9.13 -0.75
CA PRO A 169 -40.65 -9.16 0.71
C PRO A 169 -39.87 -10.38 1.24
N GLY A 170 -38.69 -10.13 1.82
CA GLY A 170 -37.78 -11.15 2.33
C GLY A 170 -36.84 -11.78 1.29
N VAL A 171 -36.87 -11.33 0.03
CA VAL A 171 -35.99 -11.78 -1.06
C VAL A 171 -35.07 -10.65 -1.48
N VAL A 172 -33.81 -10.75 -1.09
CA VAL A 172 -32.78 -9.74 -1.38
C VAL A 172 -31.80 -10.26 -2.43
N GLN A 173 -31.54 -9.43 -3.43
CA GLN A 173 -30.57 -9.67 -4.49
C GLN A 173 -29.35 -8.78 -4.30
N SER A 174 -28.16 -9.34 -4.50
CA SER A 174 -26.89 -8.60 -4.56
C SER A 174 -26.20 -8.89 -5.89
N LEU A 175 -25.79 -7.85 -6.62
CA LEU A 175 -25.17 -7.96 -7.94
C LEU A 175 -23.64 -7.91 -7.86
N LYS A 176 -22.99 -9.04 -8.14
CA LYS A 176 -21.55 -9.11 -8.40
C LYS A 176 -21.24 -8.62 -9.81
N ILE A 177 -20.50 -7.52 -9.94
CA ILE A 177 -20.11 -6.95 -11.24
C ILE A 177 -18.63 -7.24 -11.49
N VAL A 178 -18.32 -7.83 -12.65
CA VAL A 178 -16.94 -8.06 -13.10
C VAL A 178 -16.80 -7.61 -14.55
N SER A 179 -15.92 -6.64 -14.79
CA SER A 179 -15.51 -6.21 -16.13
C SER A 179 -14.14 -6.76 -16.52
N GLU A 180 -13.92 -6.94 -17.82
CA GLU A 180 -12.61 -7.31 -18.37
C GLU A 180 -11.57 -6.22 -18.11
N TYR A 181 -11.94 -4.94 -18.27
CA TYR A 181 -11.06 -3.80 -18.03
C TYR A 181 -10.42 -3.84 -16.64
N SER A 182 -11.23 -3.91 -15.59
CA SER A 182 -10.73 -3.94 -14.21
C SER A 182 -9.97 -5.23 -13.90
N SER A 183 -10.38 -6.36 -14.50
CA SER A 183 -9.70 -7.66 -14.35
C SER A 183 -8.32 -7.66 -15.02
N ARG A 184 -8.19 -7.04 -16.19
CA ARG A 184 -6.93 -6.99 -16.95
C ARG A 184 -5.89 -6.17 -16.20
N ARG A 185 -6.24 -4.96 -15.76
CA ARG A 185 -5.30 -4.08 -15.05
C ARG A 185 -4.80 -4.67 -13.73
N ILE A 186 -5.67 -5.32 -12.93
CA ILE A 186 -5.24 -5.91 -11.66
C ILE A 186 -4.33 -7.13 -11.87
N VAL A 187 -4.62 -7.96 -12.89
CA VAL A 187 -3.77 -9.09 -13.23
C VAL A 187 -2.43 -8.62 -13.79
N GLU A 188 -2.42 -7.66 -14.72
CA GLU A 188 -1.18 -7.08 -15.25
C GLU A 188 -0.33 -6.50 -14.11
N TYR A 189 -0.95 -5.80 -13.17
CA TYR A 189 -0.28 -5.28 -11.99
C TYR A 189 0.31 -6.39 -11.08
N ALA A 190 -0.41 -7.50 -10.89
CA ALA A 190 0.11 -8.64 -10.13
C ALA A 190 1.35 -9.29 -10.79
N PHE A 191 1.34 -9.44 -12.12
CA PHE A 191 2.52 -9.93 -12.85
C PHE A 191 3.68 -8.92 -12.85
N GLN A 192 3.39 -7.62 -12.88
CA GLN A 192 4.40 -6.57 -12.74
C GLN A 192 5.09 -6.64 -11.37
N ILE A 193 4.32 -6.77 -10.28
CA ILE A 193 4.87 -7.01 -8.93
C ILE A 193 5.74 -8.26 -8.93
N ALA A 194 5.24 -9.35 -9.52
CA ALA A 194 6.00 -10.59 -9.54
C ALA A 194 7.35 -10.43 -10.26
N GLN A 195 7.36 -9.70 -11.37
CA GLN A 195 8.59 -9.42 -12.13
C GLN A 195 9.54 -8.49 -11.38
N SER A 196 9.06 -7.37 -10.83
CA SER A 196 9.89 -6.36 -10.18
C SER A 196 10.52 -6.87 -8.88
N GLU A 197 9.81 -7.71 -8.13
CA GLU A 197 10.30 -8.33 -6.90
C GLU A 197 11.04 -9.67 -7.15
N GLY A 198 11.22 -10.08 -8.41
CA GLY A 198 11.91 -11.31 -8.76
C GLY A 198 11.19 -12.60 -8.33
N ARG A 199 9.90 -12.51 -8.00
CA ARG A 199 9.00 -13.61 -7.66
C ARG A 199 8.78 -14.54 -8.85
N LYS A 200 8.40 -15.78 -8.56
CA LYS A 200 8.41 -16.87 -9.55
C LYS A 200 7.03 -17.38 -9.91
N ARG A 201 6.02 -17.11 -9.08
CA ARG A 201 4.66 -17.61 -9.31
C ARG A 201 3.61 -16.54 -9.06
N VAL A 202 2.58 -16.53 -9.91
CA VAL A 202 1.31 -15.82 -9.70
C VAL A 202 0.17 -16.83 -9.67
N THR A 203 -0.59 -16.87 -8.59
CA THR A 203 -1.76 -17.74 -8.43
C THR A 203 -3.05 -16.92 -8.51
N CYS A 204 -3.90 -17.19 -9.51
CA CYS A 204 -5.24 -16.63 -9.64
C CYS A 204 -6.24 -17.38 -8.76
N VAL A 205 -6.85 -16.70 -7.79
CA VAL A 205 -7.84 -17.32 -6.89
C VAL A 205 -9.26 -16.95 -7.32
N HIS A 206 -10.12 -17.95 -7.50
CA HIS A 206 -11.48 -17.76 -8.04
C HIS A 206 -12.50 -18.81 -7.55
N LYS A 207 -13.75 -18.73 -8.00
CA LYS A 207 -14.79 -19.76 -7.88
C LYS A 207 -15.51 -20.00 -9.22
N ALA A 208 -14.77 -19.96 -10.33
CA ALA A 208 -15.27 -20.15 -11.70
C ALA A 208 -16.03 -21.48 -11.95
N ASN A 209 -15.88 -22.48 -11.08
CA ASN A 209 -16.68 -23.71 -11.13
C ASN A 209 -18.17 -23.47 -10.79
N ILE A 210 -18.46 -22.49 -9.94
CA ILE A 210 -19.83 -22.06 -9.59
C ILE A 210 -20.20 -20.78 -10.34
N GLN A 211 -19.34 -19.76 -10.26
CA GLN A 211 -19.57 -18.45 -10.87
C GLN A 211 -18.97 -18.37 -12.29
N LYS A 212 -19.54 -19.16 -13.20
CA LYS A 212 -19.01 -19.37 -14.56
C LYS A 212 -18.87 -18.10 -15.40
N ALA A 213 -19.75 -17.12 -15.20
CA ALA A 213 -19.73 -15.88 -15.98
C ALA A 213 -18.71 -14.87 -15.43
N THR A 214 -18.87 -14.47 -14.16
CA THR A 214 -18.04 -13.45 -13.52
C THR A 214 -16.61 -13.92 -13.28
N ASP A 215 -16.43 -14.99 -12.52
CA ASP A 215 -15.10 -15.52 -12.23
C ASP A 215 -14.49 -16.23 -13.42
N GLY A 216 -15.32 -16.79 -14.31
CA GLY A 216 -14.83 -17.31 -15.59
C GLY A 216 -14.26 -16.21 -16.48
N LEU A 217 -14.84 -15.00 -16.48
CA LEU A 217 -14.24 -13.85 -17.15
C LEU A 217 -12.89 -13.48 -16.52
N PHE A 218 -12.84 -13.33 -15.19
CA PHE A 218 -11.60 -13.02 -14.48
C PHE A 218 -10.48 -14.03 -14.78
N LEU A 219 -10.80 -15.33 -14.74
CA LEU A 219 -9.85 -16.41 -15.02
C LEU A 219 -9.37 -16.44 -16.47
N ARG A 220 -10.25 -16.20 -17.46
CA ARG A 220 -9.82 -16.10 -18.87
C ARG A 220 -8.91 -14.91 -19.10
N THR A 221 -9.23 -13.76 -18.49
CA THR A 221 -8.37 -12.58 -18.52
C THR A 221 -7.02 -12.87 -17.88
N PHE A 222 -7.00 -13.60 -16.77
CA PHE A 222 -5.76 -14.02 -16.12
C PHE A 222 -4.87 -14.84 -17.05
N ARG A 223 -5.43 -15.87 -17.69
CA ARG A 223 -4.71 -16.73 -18.63
C ARG A 223 -4.17 -15.95 -19.82
N SER A 224 -4.97 -15.04 -20.39
CA SER A 224 -4.54 -14.15 -21.48
C SER A 224 -3.38 -13.23 -21.09
N VAL A 225 -3.37 -12.69 -19.87
CA VAL A 225 -2.26 -11.86 -19.41
C VAL A 225 -1.01 -12.70 -19.16
N ALA A 226 -1.16 -13.90 -18.59
CA ALA A 226 -0.05 -14.80 -18.29
C ALA A 226 0.80 -15.15 -19.51
N GLU A 227 0.21 -15.22 -20.71
CA GLU A 227 0.93 -15.43 -21.98
C GLU A 227 2.03 -14.39 -22.24
N LYS A 228 1.88 -13.17 -21.68
CA LYS A 228 2.88 -12.09 -21.79
C LYS A 228 4.07 -12.25 -20.83
N TYR A 229 3.99 -13.17 -19.87
CA TYR A 229 4.97 -13.35 -18.79
C TYR A 229 5.47 -14.80 -18.71
N PRO A 230 6.10 -15.35 -19.76
CA PRO A 230 6.47 -16.77 -19.83
C PRO A 230 7.49 -17.22 -18.77
N SER A 231 8.22 -16.29 -18.14
CA SER A 231 9.17 -16.58 -17.07
C SER A 231 8.54 -16.73 -15.68
N ILE A 232 7.23 -16.45 -15.54
CA ILE A 232 6.50 -16.49 -14.27
C ILE A 232 5.49 -17.64 -14.35
N GLU A 233 5.54 -18.56 -13.38
CA GLU A 233 4.61 -19.67 -13.29
C GLU A 233 3.19 -19.15 -13.00
N ALA A 234 2.26 -19.36 -13.92
CA ALA A 234 0.85 -18.99 -13.74
C ALA A 234 0.04 -20.20 -13.25
N LYS A 235 -0.55 -20.10 -12.06
CA LYS A 235 -1.48 -21.09 -11.51
C LYS A 235 -2.86 -20.49 -11.29
N ASP A 236 -3.87 -21.35 -11.23
CA ASP A 236 -5.19 -20.99 -10.72
C ASP A 236 -5.63 -21.95 -9.61
N MET A 237 -6.47 -21.46 -8.69
CA MET A 237 -6.96 -22.23 -7.56
C MET A 237 -8.35 -21.76 -7.16
N ILE A 238 -9.24 -22.71 -6.85
CA ILE A 238 -10.55 -22.38 -6.29
C ILE A 238 -10.42 -21.89 -4.84
N ILE A 239 -11.19 -20.86 -4.46
CA ILE A 239 -11.06 -20.13 -3.19
C ILE A 239 -11.20 -21.01 -1.93
N ASP A 240 -12.04 -22.03 -1.97
CA ASP A 240 -12.17 -23.03 -0.89
C ASP A 240 -10.88 -23.83 -0.70
N ASN A 241 -10.32 -24.38 -1.78
CA ASN A 241 -9.02 -25.05 -1.73
C ASN A 241 -7.92 -24.06 -1.33
N CYS A 242 -7.96 -22.82 -1.81
CA CYS A 242 -7.00 -21.78 -1.46
C CYS A 242 -6.97 -21.51 0.04
N CYS A 243 -8.12 -21.34 0.69
CA CYS A 243 -8.18 -21.14 2.14
C CYS A 243 -7.62 -22.35 2.90
N MET A 244 -7.96 -23.58 2.48
CA MET A 244 -7.40 -24.79 3.08
C MET A 244 -5.87 -24.87 2.93
N GLN A 245 -5.37 -24.61 1.72
CA GLN A 245 -3.94 -24.65 1.40
C GLN A 245 -3.15 -23.54 2.10
N LEU A 246 -3.73 -22.34 2.29
CA LEU A 246 -3.10 -21.27 3.05
C LEU A 246 -2.84 -21.71 4.49
N VAL A 247 -3.81 -22.36 5.14
CA VAL A 247 -3.66 -22.83 6.52
C VAL A 247 -2.73 -24.03 6.61
N MET A 248 -2.74 -24.95 5.64
CA MET A 248 -1.95 -26.18 5.71
C MET A 248 -0.49 -25.97 5.25
N HIS A 249 -0.30 -25.27 4.13
CA HIS A 249 0.97 -25.18 3.42
C HIS A 249 1.18 -23.77 2.82
N PRO A 250 1.28 -22.70 3.64
CA PRO A 250 1.33 -21.32 3.17
C PRO A 250 2.58 -21.00 2.32
N SER A 251 3.70 -21.72 2.51
CA SER A 251 4.95 -21.50 1.77
C SER A 251 4.86 -21.80 0.27
N GLN A 252 3.76 -22.42 -0.19
CA GLN A 252 3.52 -22.64 -1.61
C GLN A 252 3.01 -21.36 -2.32
N PHE A 253 2.63 -20.31 -1.60
CA PHE A 253 2.13 -19.10 -2.24
C PHE A 253 3.26 -18.08 -2.42
N ASP A 254 3.15 -17.30 -3.49
CA ASP A 254 4.07 -16.23 -3.85
C ASP A 254 3.22 -14.98 -4.13
N VAL A 255 3.03 -14.55 -5.39
CA VAL A 255 1.97 -13.56 -5.69
C VAL A 255 0.63 -14.26 -5.84
N MET A 256 -0.42 -13.69 -5.25
CA MET A 256 -1.80 -14.14 -5.38
C MET A 256 -2.64 -13.00 -5.94
N VAL A 257 -3.42 -13.26 -6.99
CA VAL A 257 -4.32 -12.26 -7.58
C VAL A 257 -5.76 -12.74 -7.54
N THR A 258 -6.68 -11.87 -7.13
CA THR A 258 -8.09 -12.28 -6.95
C THR A 258 -9.06 -11.10 -6.94
N SER A 259 -10.35 -11.43 -6.98
CA SER A 259 -11.46 -10.48 -6.90
C SER A 259 -11.59 -9.85 -5.51
N ASN A 260 -12.42 -8.81 -5.41
CA ASN A 260 -12.51 -7.95 -4.24
C ASN A 260 -12.87 -8.69 -2.93
N LEU A 261 -13.96 -9.47 -2.92
CA LEU A 261 -14.37 -10.19 -1.71
C LEU A 261 -13.38 -11.28 -1.31
N TYR A 262 -12.91 -12.08 -2.27
CA TYR A 262 -11.97 -13.17 -1.99
C TYR A 262 -10.65 -12.63 -1.46
N GLY A 263 -10.14 -11.55 -2.06
CA GLY A 263 -8.93 -10.86 -1.60
C GLY A 263 -9.04 -10.43 -0.14
N ASN A 264 -10.20 -9.91 0.27
CA ASN A 264 -10.44 -9.57 1.67
C ASN A 264 -10.35 -10.79 2.58
N ILE A 265 -10.98 -11.90 2.19
CA ILE A 265 -11.01 -13.13 2.98
C ILE A 265 -9.60 -13.71 3.11
N ILE A 266 -8.92 -13.93 1.99
CA ILE A 266 -7.60 -14.57 2.01
C ILE A 266 -6.55 -13.70 2.70
N ALA A 267 -6.63 -12.36 2.61
CA ALA A 267 -5.73 -11.47 3.33
C ALA A 267 -5.90 -11.61 4.85
N ASN A 268 -7.15 -11.67 5.34
CA ASN A 268 -7.41 -11.88 6.77
C ASN A 268 -6.97 -13.26 7.25
N VAL A 269 -7.23 -14.32 6.47
CA VAL A 269 -6.75 -15.68 6.77
C VAL A 269 -5.22 -15.67 6.87
N ALA A 270 -4.53 -15.19 5.83
CA ALA A 270 -3.08 -15.20 5.74
C ALA A 270 -2.42 -14.30 6.80
N GLY A 271 -3.00 -13.12 7.11
CA GLY A 271 -2.51 -12.28 8.20
C GLY A 271 -2.64 -12.95 9.57
N GLY A 272 -3.71 -13.72 9.79
CA GLY A 272 -3.86 -14.57 10.98
C GLY A 272 -2.79 -15.66 11.11
N LEU A 273 -2.19 -16.11 10.00
CA LEU A 273 -1.11 -17.12 10.04
C LEU A 273 0.22 -16.56 10.56
N VAL A 274 0.45 -15.26 10.37
CA VAL A 274 1.76 -14.63 10.63
C VAL A 274 1.78 -13.70 11.86
N GLY A 275 0.64 -13.44 12.49
CA GLY A 275 0.58 -12.73 13.77
C GLY A 275 -0.63 -11.82 13.97
N GLY A 276 -1.47 -11.64 12.95
CA GLY A 276 -2.70 -10.84 13.02
C GLY A 276 -2.57 -9.45 12.41
N PRO A 277 -3.61 -8.60 12.54
CA PRO A 277 -3.74 -7.35 11.79
C PRO A 277 -2.73 -6.27 12.16
N GLY A 278 -2.19 -6.29 13.38
CA GLY A 278 -1.29 -5.26 13.91
C GLY A 278 0.07 -5.15 13.20
N ILE A 279 0.41 -6.11 12.34
CA ILE A 279 1.74 -6.21 11.70
C ILE A 279 1.72 -6.24 10.16
N ILE A 280 0.53 -6.23 9.55
CA ILE A 280 0.40 -6.41 8.09
C ILE A 280 0.33 -5.04 7.41
N PRO A 281 1.33 -4.65 6.59
CA PRO A 281 1.25 -3.42 5.81
C PRO A 281 0.32 -3.59 4.61
N GLY A 282 -0.08 -2.48 4.01
CA GLY A 282 -0.86 -2.48 2.80
C GLY A 282 -0.75 -1.20 1.98
N ALA A 283 -1.13 -1.31 0.72
CA ALA A 283 -1.20 -0.20 -0.21
C ALA A 283 -2.43 -0.29 -1.09
N ASN A 284 -2.95 0.86 -1.51
CA ASN A 284 -3.96 0.98 -2.55
C ASN A 284 -3.37 1.83 -3.65
N ILE A 285 -3.33 1.28 -4.86
CA ILE A 285 -2.59 1.82 -5.98
C ILE A 285 -3.58 2.19 -7.09
N GLY A 286 -3.50 3.42 -7.56
CA GLY A 286 -4.15 3.92 -8.75
C GLY A 286 -3.14 4.35 -9.81
N ALA A 287 -3.61 4.91 -10.94
CA ALA A 287 -2.73 5.28 -12.06
C ALA A 287 -1.76 6.44 -11.76
N GLY A 288 -2.04 7.27 -10.76
CA GLY A 288 -1.19 8.40 -10.37
C GLY A 288 -1.30 8.80 -8.89
N ILE A 289 -2.01 8.00 -8.09
CA ILE A 289 -2.21 8.22 -6.66
C ILE A 289 -1.99 6.88 -5.95
N ALA A 290 -1.28 6.90 -4.82
CA ALA A 290 -1.14 5.75 -3.94
C ALA A 290 -1.50 6.11 -2.50
N ILE A 291 -2.21 5.21 -1.81
CA ILE A 291 -2.54 5.34 -0.40
C ILE A 291 -2.05 4.12 0.36
N PHE A 292 -1.12 4.35 1.29
CA PHE A 292 -0.56 3.34 2.17
C PHE A 292 -1.35 3.30 3.48
N GLU A 293 -1.68 2.11 3.96
CA GLU A 293 -2.46 1.89 5.19
C GLU A 293 -2.27 0.46 5.70
N PRO A 294 -2.58 0.16 6.98
CA PRO A 294 -2.56 -1.22 7.46
C PRO A 294 -3.37 -2.15 6.55
N GLY A 295 -2.75 -3.25 6.12
CA GLY A 295 -3.31 -4.14 5.10
C GLY A 295 -4.57 -4.87 5.55
N LEU A 296 -4.71 -5.07 6.88
CA LEU A 296 -5.91 -5.62 7.50
C LEU A 296 -6.68 -4.51 8.22
N ARG A 297 -7.84 -4.13 7.67
CA ARG A 297 -8.62 -2.95 8.07
C ARG A 297 -9.39 -3.17 9.38
N HIS A 298 -8.70 -2.97 10.50
CA HIS A 298 -9.28 -2.96 11.84
C HIS A 298 -9.08 -1.58 12.44
N SER A 299 -10.16 -0.94 12.91
CA SER A 299 -10.08 0.35 13.60
C SER A 299 -9.82 0.21 15.10
N ALA A 300 -10.04 -0.99 15.67
CA ALA A 300 -9.77 -1.33 17.07
C ALA A 300 -10.30 -0.25 18.06
N GLN A 301 -11.58 0.14 17.87
CA GLN A 301 -12.21 1.22 18.64
C GLN A 301 -12.22 0.95 20.16
N ASP A 302 -12.24 -0.31 20.55
CA ASP A 302 -12.23 -0.80 21.93
C ASP A 302 -10.94 -0.47 22.70
N ILE A 303 -9.82 -0.24 22.00
CA ILE A 303 -8.51 0.07 22.60
C ILE A 303 -7.99 1.46 22.23
N ALA A 304 -8.80 2.28 21.55
CA ALA A 304 -8.42 3.62 21.14
C ALA A 304 -8.09 4.52 22.34
N GLY A 305 -6.98 5.25 22.26
CA GLY A 305 -6.50 6.18 23.29
C GLY A 305 -5.94 5.50 24.54
N GLN A 306 -5.69 4.19 24.51
CA GLN A 306 -5.25 3.42 25.68
C GLN A 306 -3.75 3.07 25.64
N ASP A 307 -2.99 3.57 24.65
CA ASP A 307 -1.58 3.24 24.44
C ASP A 307 -1.33 1.73 24.26
N LYS A 308 -2.30 1.01 23.69
CA LYS A 308 -2.25 -0.47 23.49
C LYS A 308 -2.12 -0.88 22.03
N ALA A 309 -2.19 0.06 21.11
CA ALA A 309 -2.18 -0.20 19.68
C ALA A 309 -0.79 -0.67 19.22
N ASN A 310 -0.74 -1.64 18.30
CA ASN A 310 0.49 -2.03 17.64
C ASN A 310 0.74 -1.12 16.43
N PRO A 311 1.80 -0.28 16.43
CA PRO A 311 2.06 0.63 15.31
C PRO A 311 2.77 -0.07 14.13
N THR A 312 3.15 -1.35 14.27
CA THR A 312 3.98 -2.08 13.28
C THR A 312 3.40 -2.03 11.87
N ALA A 313 2.11 -2.35 11.69
CA ALA A 313 1.48 -2.33 10.37
C ALA A 313 1.54 -0.95 9.70
N MET A 314 1.32 0.12 10.47
CA MET A 314 1.33 1.50 9.97
C MET A 314 2.77 1.97 9.65
N LEU A 315 3.74 1.64 10.51
CA LEU A 315 5.17 1.90 10.29
C LEU A 315 5.68 1.20 9.03
N LEU A 316 5.33 -0.09 8.86
CA LEU A 316 5.70 -0.85 7.66
C LEU A 316 4.99 -0.34 6.42
N SER A 317 3.73 0.10 6.52
CA SER A 317 3.04 0.76 5.40
C SER A 317 3.74 2.07 5.01
N GLY A 318 4.23 2.82 6.00
CA GLY A 318 5.11 3.96 5.78
C GLY A 318 6.42 3.57 5.09
N ALA A 319 7.07 2.46 5.48
CA ALA A 319 8.27 1.98 4.81
C ALA A 319 8.00 1.57 3.35
N GLU A 320 6.89 0.91 3.06
CA GLU A 320 6.45 0.60 1.68
C GLU A 320 6.19 1.88 0.86
N MET A 321 5.61 2.92 1.50
CA MET A 321 5.45 4.24 0.88
C MET A 321 6.80 4.86 0.50
N LEU A 322 7.83 4.71 1.34
CA LEU A 322 9.17 5.21 1.05
C LEU A 322 9.82 4.46 -0.11
N LYS A 323 9.63 3.13 -0.22
CA LYS A 323 10.07 2.36 -1.40
C LYS A 323 9.40 2.86 -2.67
N TYR A 324 8.09 3.14 -2.61
CA TYR A 324 7.33 3.70 -3.74
C TYR A 324 7.84 5.08 -4.19
N LEU A 325 8.48 5.84 -3.29
CA LEU A 325 9.10 7.14 -3.58
C LEU A 325 10.59 7.04 -3.94
N ASP A 326 11.13 5.83 -4.14
CA ASP A 326 12.56 5.55 -4.32
C ASP A 326 13.46 6.00 -3.14
N LEU A 327 12.88 6.22 -1.96
CA LEU A 327 13.58 6.52 -0.71
C LEU A 327 14.02 5.23 0.01
N ASN A 328 14.67 4.34 -0.74
CA ASN A 328 14.97 2.96 -0.33
C ASN A 328 15.85 2.87 0.93
N ASP A 329 16.78 3.80 1.12
CA ASP A 329 17.65 3.82 2.31
C ASP A 329 16.84 4.09 3.59
N HIS A 330 15.95 5.09 3.57
CA HIS A 330 15.07 5.38 4.70
C HIS A 330 14.09 4.22 4.94
N ALA A 331 13.51 3.67 3.87
CA ALA A 331 12.61 2.52 3.96
C ALA A 331 13.30 1.33 4.65
N THR A 332 14.50 0.98 4.20
CA THR A 332 15.28 -0.15 4.71
C THR A 332 15.67 0.07 6.17
N ARG A 333 16.11 1.28 6.54
CA ARG A 333 16.45 1.61 7.93
C ARG A 333 15.25 1.45 8.86
N ILE A 334 14.09 2.01 8.51
CA ILE A 334 12.88 1.93 9.33
C ILE A 334 12.37 0.49 9.40
N GLU A 335 12.30 -0.21 8.26
CA GLU A 335 11.87 -1.61 8.23
C GLU A 335 12.78 -2.48 9.11
N LYS A 336 14.11 -2.30 9.01
CA LYS A 336 15.07 -3.04 9.83
C LYS A 336 14.90 -2.72 11.33
N ALA A 337 14.76 -1.45 11.69
CA ALA A 337 14.57 -1.05 13.09
C ALA A 337 13.31 -1.67 13.70
N VAL A 338 12.19 -1.67 12.96
CA VAL A 338 10.95 -2.35 13.36
C VAL A 338 11.19 -3.85 13.52
N GLN A 339 11.84 -4.50 12.55
CA GLN A 339 12.14 -5.94 12.63
C GLN A 339 13.06 -6.29 13.82
N ASP A 340 14.05 -5.45 14.12
CA ASP A 340 14.95 -5.65 15.26
C ASP A 340 14.20 -5.54 16.60
N VAL A 341 13.28 -4.58 16.75
CA VAL A 341 12.44 -4.45 17.95
C VAL A 341 11.52 -5.66 18.11
N VAL A 342 10.89 -6.10 17.01
CA VAL A 342 10.02 -7.27 17.01
C VAL A 342 10.81 -8.53 17.37
N ALA A 343 12.02 -8.69 16.84
CA ALA A 343 12.90 -9.82 17.10
C ALA A 343 13.47 -9.84 18.53
N ASP A 344 13.72 -8.68 19.14
CA ASP A 344 14.18 -8.56 20.54
C ASP A 344 13.07 -8.94 21.54
N GLY A 345 11.80 -8.76 21.18
CA GLY A 345 10.67 -9.24 21.97
C GLY A 345 10.33 -8.43 23.23
N LYS A 346 11.22 -7.55 23.70
CA LYS A 346 11.09 -6.85 24.99
C LYS A 346 9.92 -5.87 25.09
N HIS A 347 9.55 -5.24 23.97
CA HIS A 347 8.55 -4.18 23.93
C HIS A 347 7.40 -4.48 22.97
N LEU A 348 7.18 -5.77 22.67
CA LEU A 348 6.05 -6.22 21.87
C LEU A 348 4.71 -5.81 22.51
N THR A 349 3.77 -5.40 21.68
CA THR A 349 2.39 -5.10 22.10
C THR A 349 1.59 -6.38 22.35
N ARG A 350 0.43 -6.24 23.00
CA ARG A 350 -0.36 -7.37 23.51
C ARG A 350 -0.92 -8.29 22.42
N ASP A 351 -1.25 -7.76 21.26
CA ASP A 351 -1.79 -8.50 20.10
C ASP A 351 -0.83 -9.58 19.58
N VAL A 352 0.48 -9.38 19.76
CA VAL A 352 1.53 -10.33 19.36
C VAL A 352 2.20 -11.01 20.56
N GLY A 353 1.54 -11.00 21.72
CA GLY A 353 1.94 -11.76 22.91
C GLY A 353 2.88 -11.05 23.89
N GLY A 354 3.12 -9.75 23.71
CA GLY A 354 3.93 -8.95 24.64
C GLY A 354 3.11 -8.18 25.69
N SER A 355 3.79 -7.28 26.41
CA SER A 355 3.22 -6.42 27.45
C SER A 355 3.57 -4.94 27.26
N GLY A 356 4.16 -4.57 26.12
CA GLY A 356 4.54 -3.21 25.76
C GLY A 356 3.33 -2.34 25.36
N SER A 357 3.60 -1.04 25.27
CA SER A 357 2.65 -0.01 24.87
C SER A 357 3.00 0.57 23.49
N THR A 358 2.07 1.28 22.84
CA THR A 358 2.33 1.93 21.54
C THR A 358 3.55 2.85 21.63
N ARG A 359 3.61 3.66 22.69
CA ARG A 359 4.69 4.61 22.96
C ARG A 359 6.02 3.89 23.18
N ARG A 360 6.07 2.89 24.06
CA ARG A 360 7.34 2.21 24.34
C ARG A 360 7.86 1.44 23.12
N PHE A 361 6.98 0.85 22.31
CA PHE A 361 7.37 0.25 21.04
C PHE A 361 7.98 1.30 20.10
N THR A 362 7.34 2.47 19.96
CA THR A 362 7.83 3.58 19.13
C THR A 362 9.21 4.07 19.57
N GLU A 363 9.40 4.30 20.87
CA GLU A 363 10.69 4.70 21.44
C GLU A 363 11.78 3.67 21.15
N ALA A 364 11.48 2.38 21.30
CA ALA A 364 12.42 1.31 20.99
C ALA A 364 12.82 1.27 19.50
N VAL A 365 11.89 1.58 18.58
CA VAL A 365 12.19 1.69 17.14
C VAL A 365 13.12 2.88 16.88
N ILE A 366 12.85 4.02 17.52
CA ILE A 366 13.71 5.21 17.42
C ILE A 366 15.14 4.92 17.95
N GLU A 367 15.25 4.24 19.10
CA GLU A 367 16.54 3.81 19.66
C GLU A 367 17.32 2.91 18.67
N LYS A 368 16.64 2.05 17.90
CA LYS A 368 17.28 1.21 16.87
C LYS A 368 17.67 1.95 15.60
N LEU A 369 17.15 3.15 15.36
CA LEU A 369 17.51 3.98 14.20
C LEU A 369 18.78 4.81 14.43
N THR A 370 19.08 5.11 15.70
CA THR A 370 20.22 5.94 16.14
C THR A 370 21.47 5.15 16.51
N ASN A 371 21.32 3.84 16.76
CA ASN A 371 22.40 2.90 17.02
C ASN A 371 22.83 2.20 15.73
#